data_AF-A0A965UPE9-F1
#
_entry.id   AF-A0A965UPE9-F1
#
_cell.length_a   1.000
_cell.length_b   1.000
_cell.length_c   1.000
_cell.angle_alpha   90.00
_cell.angle_beta   90.00
_cell.angle_gamma   90.00
#
_symmetry.space_group_name_H-M   'P 1'
#
loop_
_entity.id
_entity.type
_entity.pdbx_description
1 polymer ?
#
loop_
_entity_poly.entity_id
_entity_poly.type
_entity_poly.pdbx_seq_one_letter_code
_entity_poly.pdbx_strand_id
1 'polypeptide(L)'
;MNPVEGKIVIDVSRKYVSIFRCDGEGKVVDEDHFAHPFRLDRQDAIGEVVDLYSFIYDWLNDTINGGYPDDSAREGEPPAKTE
;
A
#
# COMPACT_ATOMS: atom_id res chain seq x y z
N MET A 1 9.85 8.18 17.83
CA MET A 1 9.61 7.89 16.41
C MET A 1 9.30 6.41 16.32
N ASN A 2 8.22 6.01 15.64
CA ASN A 2 7.91 4.59 15.50
C ASN A 2 8.97 3.94 14.61
N PRO A 3 9.44 2.71 14.93
CA PRO A 3 10.35 1.99 14.07
C PRO A 3 9.71 1.75 12.69
N VAL A 4 10.52 1.83 11.63
CA VAL A 4 10.09 1.54 10.26
C VAL A 4 10.55 0.13 9.92
N GLU A 5 9.61 -0.79 9.72
CA GLU A 5 9.91 -2.21 9.47
C GLU A 5 10.37 -2.48 8.03
N GLY A 6 9.96 -1.62 7.09
CA GLY A 6 10.32 -1.72 5.68
C GLY A 6 9.82 -0.52 4.89
N LYS A 7 10.27 -0.41 3.64
CA LYS A 7 9.83 0.65 2.72
C LYS A 7 9.47 0.02 1.38
N ILE A 8 8.52 0.64 0.69
CA ILE A 8 8.24 0.36 -0.72
C ILE A 8 8.50 1.65 -1.48
N VAL A 9 9.32 1.57 -2.52
CA VAL A 9 9.59 2.68 -3.44
C VAL A 9 9.11 2.25 -4.82
N ILE A 10 8.40 3.13 -5.51
CA ILE A 10 7.94 2.86 -6.87
C ILE A 10 8.42 3.98 -7.78
N ASP A 11 9.23 3.60 -8.78
CA ASP A 11 9.72 4.50 -9.80
C ASP A 11 8.86 4.36 -11.06
N VAL A 12 8.23 5.46 -11.47
CA VAL A 12 7.51 5.55 -12.74
C VAL A 12 8.36 6.31 -13.75
N SER A 13 8.75 5.62 -14.82
CA SER A 13 9.43 6.21 -15.97
C SER A 13 8.54 6.15 -17.21
N ARG A 14 8.98 6.77 -18.30
CA ARG A 14 8.21 6.76 -19.56
C ARG A 14 8.10 5.39 -20.23
N LYS A 15 8.77 4.34 -19.74
CA LYS A 15 8.75 3.00 -20.36
C LYS A 15 8.59 1.88 -19.35
N TYR A 16 9.07 2.09 -18.13
CA TYR A 16 9.05 1.09 -17.07
C TYR A 16 8.48 1.67 -15.78
N VAL A 17 7.75 0.84 -15.04
CA VAL A 17 7.43 1.03 -13.63
C VAL A 17 8.23 -0.01 -12.85
N SER A 18 8.99 0.43 -11.85
CA SER A 18 9.82 -0.46 -11.03
C SER A 18 9.38 -0.36 -9.58
N ILE A 19 9.19 -1.50 -8.93
CA ILE A 19 8.83 -1.57 -7.51
C ILE A 19 10.02 -2.13 -6.76
N PHE A 20 10.46 -1.42 -5.72
CA PHE A 20 11.53 -1.83 -4.82
C PHE A 20 10.95 -2.07 -3.44
N ARG A 21 11.20 -3.24 -2.88
CA ARG A 21 11.01 -3.51 -1.46
C ARG A 21 12.35 -3.27 -0.76
N CYS A 22 12.33 -2.43 0.25
CA CYS A 22 13.51 -2.12 1.05
C CYS A 22 13.29 -2.48 2.52
N ASP A 23 14.38 -2.71 3.24
CA ASP A 23 14.36 -2.79 4.69
C ASP A 23 14.10 -1.41 5.35
N GLY A 24 14.06 -1.38 6.68
CA GLY A 24 13.84 -0.16 7.47
C GLY A 24 14.88 0.93 7.24
N GLU A 25 16.12 0.57 6.86
CA GLU A 25 17.22 1.48 6.56
C GLU A 25 17.19 1.99 5.11
N GLY A 26 16.37 1.38 4.25
CA GLY A 26 16.19 1.76 2.86
C GLY A 26 17.05 0.97 1.88
N LYS A 27 17.71 -0.11 2.32
CA LYS A 27 18.42 -1.01 1.41
C LYS A 27 17.42 -1.87 0.66
N VAL A 28 17.54 -1.93 -0.67
CA VAL A 28 16.72 -2.79 -1.52
C VAL A 28 16.99 -4.26 -1.18
N VAL A 29 15.92 -4.99 -0.90
CA VAL A 29 15.93 -6.44 -0.63
C VAL A 29 15.25 -7.23 -1.76
N ASP A 30 14.45 -6.57 -2.58
CA ASP A 30 13.68 -7.18 -3.67
C ASP A 30 13.27 -6.12 -4.70
N GLU A 31 13.15 -6.51 -5.96
CA GLU A 31 12.72 -5.60 -7.03
C GLU A 31 11.95 -6.32 -8.15
N ASP A 32 11.00 -5.61 -8.76
CA ASP A 32 10.30 -6.07 -9.96
C ASP A 32 10.10 -4.91 -10.95
N HIS A 33 10.00 -5.25 -12.24
CA HIS A 33 9.95 -4.28 -13.34
C HIS A 33 8.84 -4.61 -14.33
N PHE A 34 7.97 -3.62 -14.56
CA PHE A 34 6.87 -3.69 -15.50
C PHE A 34 7.14 -2.76 -16.67
N ALA A 35 7.03 -3.28 -17.89
CA ALA A 35 7.22 -2.47 -19.09
C ALA A 35 5.87 -2.04 -19.68
N HIS A 36 5.70 -0.75 -19.91
CA HIS A 36 4.62 -0.28 -20.77
C HIS A 36 4.82 -0.82 -22.20
N PRO A 37 3.74 -1.16 -22.93
CA PRO A 37 3.86 -1.65 -24.30
C PRO A 37 4.51 -0.61 -25.23
N PHE A 38 4.26 0.67 -25.01
CA PHE A 38 4.86 1.80 -25.72
C PHE A 38 5.58 2.74 -24.76
N ARG A 39 6.28 3.73 -25.31
CA ARG A 39 6.91 4.79 -24.51
C ARG A 39 5.90 5.92 -24.32
N LEU A 40 5.57 6.21 -23.07
CA LEU A 40 4.72 7.32 -22.68
C LEU A 40 5.36 8.67 -23.02
N ASP A 41 4.53 9.68 -23.24
CA ASP A 41 5.02 11.04 -23.21
C ASP A 41 5.29 11.50 -21.77
N ARG A 42 5.72 12.75 -21.59
CA ARG A 42 6.04 13.26 -20.26
C ARG A 42 4.80 13.49 -19.40
N GLN A 43 3.70 13.98 -20.00
CA GLN A 43 2.49 14.30 -19.27
C GLN A 43 1.78 13.03 -18.83
N ASP A 44 1.68 12.04 -19.71
CA ASP A 44 1.13 10.72 -19.40
C ASP A 44 1.90 10.06 -18.25
N ALA A 45 3.23 10.05 -18.29
CA ALA A 45 4.03 9.46 -17.22
C ALA A 45 3.85 10.17 -15.86
N ILE A 46 3.53 11.47 -15.86
CA ILE A 46 3.20 12.21 -14.62
C ILE A 46 1.79 11.86 -14.16
N GLY A 47 0.84 11.69 -15.08
CA GLY A 47 -0.51 11.21 -14.78
C GLY A 47 -0.46 9.84 -14.10
N GLU A 48 0.30 8.89 -14.67
CA GLU A 48 0.52 7.56 -14.11
C GLU A 48 1.04 7.59 -12.67
N VAL A 49 1.92 8.54 -12.32
CA VAL A 49 2.39 8.71 -10.92
C VAL A 49 1.24 9.08 -9.99
N VAL A 50 0.37 10.00 -10.41
CA VAL A 50 -0.77 10.47 -9.60
C VAL A 50 -1.83 9.39 -9.45
N ASP A 51 -2.12 8.69 -10.54
CA ASP A 51 -3.11 7.62 -10.57
C ASP A 51 -2.65 6.43 -9.71
N LEU A 52 -1.37 6.05 -9.83
CA LEU A 52 -0.76 5.02 -8.98
C LEU A 52 -0.79 5.40 -7.50
N TYR A 53 -0.44 6.65 -7.17
CA TYR A 53 -0.50 7.12 -5.79
C TYR A 53 -1.92 7.05 -5.22
N SER A 54 -2.91 7.49 -5.99
CA SER A 54 -4.32 7.45 -5.59
C SER A 54 -4.80 6.01 -5.38
N PHE A 55 -4.43 5.10 -6.29
CA PHE A 55 -4.73 3.67 -6.16
C PHE A 55 -4.14 3.06 -4.87
N ILE A 56 -2.86 3.35 -4.58
CA ILE A 56 -2.20 2.86 -3.36
C ILE A 56 -2.87 3.45 -2.13
N TYR A 57 -3.21 4.74 -2.15
CA TYR A 57 -3.89 5.41 -1.06
C TYR A 57 -5.24 4.78 -0.76
N ASP A 58 -6.06 4.54 -1.79
CA ASP A 58 -7.39 3.94 -1.64
C ASP A 58 -7.28 2.53 -1.06
N TRP A 59 -6.35 1.72 -1.57
CA TRP A 59 -6.09 0.38 -1.02
C TRP A 59 -5.65 0.42 0.45
N LEU A 60 -4.73 1.32 0.80
CA LEU A 60 -4.28 1.48 2.19
C LEU A 60 -5.41 1.96 3.10
N ASN A 61 -6.20 2.91 2.64
CA ASN A 61 -7.31 3.46 3.41
C ASN A 61 -8.39 2.42 3.66
N ASP A 62 -8.76 1.63 2.66
CA ASP A 62 -9.71 0.52 2.81
C ASP A 62 -9.14 -0.56 3.76
N THR A 63 -7.88 -0.93 3.59
CA THR A 63 -7.25 -1.97 4.41
C THR A 63 -7.12 -1.58 5.88
N ILE A 64 -6.74 -0.32 6.15
CA ILE A 64 -6.47 0.15 7.52
C ILE A 64 -7.76 0.65 8.19
N ASN A 65 -8.61 1.36 7.46
CA ASN A 65 -9.79 2.04 8.03
C ASN A 65 -11.14 1.38 7.65
N GLY A 66 -11.19 0.57 6.59
CA GLY A 66 -12.43 -0.01 6.06
C GLY A 66 -12.81 -1.40 6.60
N GLY A 67 -11.88 -2.12 7.25
CA GLY A 67 -11.98 -3.58 7.37
C GLY A 67 -12.09 -4.21 8.76
N TYR A 68 -12.12 -3.45 9.86
CA TYR A 68 -12.36 -4.06 11.18
C TYR A 68 -13.83 -3.90 11.56
N PRO A 69 -14.65 -4.98 11.58
CA PRO A 69 -15.84 -4.95 12.43
C PRO A 69 -15.34 -4.61 13.83
N ASP A 70 -15.94 -3.59 14.41
CA ASP A 70 -15.63 -3.06 15.73
C ASP A 70 -15.50 -4.20 16.76
N ASP A 71 -14.28 -4.63 17.08
CA ASP A 71 -14.01 -5.64 18.12
C ASP A 71 -14.41 -5.11 19.51
N SER A 72 -14.80 -3.83 19.65
CA SER A 72 -15.40 -3.32 20.89
C SER A 72 -16.81 -3.86 21.16
N ALA A 73 -17.41 -4.62 20.23
CA ALA A 73 -18.67 -5.34 20.48
C ALA A 73 -18.49 -6.65 21.29
N ARG A 74 -17.27 -7.07 21.63
CA ARG A 74 -17.00 -8.32 22.36
C ARG A 74 -16.73 -8.20 23.87
N GLU A 75 -16.93 -7.02 24.46
CA GLU A 75 -16.93 -6.84 25.91
C GLU A 75 -18.31 -6.42 26.40
N GLY A 76 -19.21 -7.36 26.69
CA GLY A 76 -20.51 -6.95 27.24
C GLY A 76 -21.58 -7.98 27.58
N GLU A 77 -21.42 -9.28 27.31
CA GLU A 77 -22.48 -10.25 27.66
C GLU A 77 -22.08 -11.09 28.89
N PRO A 78 -22.70 -10.87 30.07
CA PRO A 78 -22.47 -11.73 31.22
C PRO A 78 -23.05 -13.13 30.96
N PRO A 79 -22.46 -14.20 31.53
CA PRO A 79 -22.95 -15.55 31.29
C PRO A 79 -24.40 -15.68 31.77
N ALA A 80 -25.26 -16.19 30.90
CA ALA A 80 -26.64 -16.53 31.23
C ALA A 80 -26.64 -17.49 32.43
N LYS A 81 -27.29 -17.09 33.52
CA LYS A 81 -27.47 -17.94 34.69
C LYS A 81 -28.27 -19.17 34.27
N THR A 82 -27.70 -20.34 34.54
CA THR A 82 -28.39 -21.61 34.46
C THR A 82 -29.29 -21.73 35.69
N GLU A 83 -30.60 -21.85 35.47
CA GLU A 83 -31.58 -22.39 36.43
C GLU A 83 -32.22 -23.65 35.82
#